data_AF-A0A972CGP0-F1
#
_entry.id   AF-A0A972CGP0-F1
#
_cell.length_a   1.000
_cell.length_b   1.000
_cell.length_c   1.000
_cell.angle_alpha   90.00
_cell.angle_beta   90.00
_cell.angle_gamma   90.00
#
_symmetry.space_group_name_H-M   'P 1'
#
loop_
_entity.id
_entity.type
_entity.pdbx_description
1 polymer ?
#
loop_
_entity_poly.entity_id
_entity_poly.type
_entity_poly.pdbx_seq_one_letter_code
_entity_poly.pdbx_strand_id
1 'polypeptide(L)'
;MNIKNSNILVVGLGKSGIAATEALLSQGANVSVYDKKKLNELKPNMVNFFLNKDVKCFFGEEPKDMAIYNFVVVSPGVPLEIDIIQNALKAGVEVIGEVEL
;
A
#
# COMPACT_ATOMS: atom_id res chain seq x y z
N MET A 1 -2.14 3.58 -16.57
CA MET A 1 -1.73 2.27 -15.99
C MET A 1 -2.87 1.27 -16.14
N ASN A 2 -2.57 -0.03 -16.21
CA ASN A 2 -3.61 -1.06 -16.11
C ASN A 2 -3.77 -1.46 -14.63
N ILE A 3 -4.91 -1.12 -14.01
CA ILE A 3 -5.16 -1.34 -12.58
C ILE A 3 -5.81 -2.70 -12.33
N LYS A 4 -6.68 -3.14 -13.24
CA LYS A 4 -7.44 -4.38 -13.09
C LYS A 4 -6.49 -5.60 -13.04
N ASN A 5 -6.67 -6.43 -12.02
CA ASN A 5 -5.87 -7.62 -11.69
C ASN A 5 -4.39 -7.35 -11.39
N SER A 6 -3.97 -6.09 -11.22
CA SER A 6 -2.60 -5.74 -10.86
C SER A 6 -2.40 -5.87 -9.35
N ASN A 7 -1.22 -6.35 -8.95
CA ASN A 7 -0.80 -6.40 -7.55
C ASN A 7 -0.20 -5.05 -7.17
N ILE A 8 -0.83 -4.35 -6.22
CA ILE A 8 -0.43 -2.98 -5.85
C ILE A 8 -0.20 -2.92 -4.35
N LEU A 9 0.90 -2.29 -3.94
CA LEU A 9 1.18 -1.99 -2.54
C LEU A 9 0.91 -0.51 -2.26
N VAL A 10 0.03 -0.21 -1.31
CA VAL A 10 -0.16 1.15 -0.80
C VAL A 10 0.66 1.35 0.47
N VAL A 11 1.53 2.36 0.49
CA VAL A 11 2.42 2.69 1.60
C VAL A 11 1.89 3.92 2.34
N GLY A 12 1.56 3.73 3.62
CA GLY A 12 1.05 4.75 4.53
C GLY A 12 -0.48 4.77 4.58
N LEU A 13 -1.05 4.55 5.77
CA LEU A 13 -2.49 4.39 5.99
C LEU A 13 -3.11 5.59 6.72
N GLY A 14 -2.75 6.79 6.27
CA GLY A 14 -3.49 8.00 6.59
C GLY A 14 -4.85 8.04 5.86
N LYS A 15 -5.50 9.22 5.85
CA LYS A 15 -6.77 9.40 5.13
C LYS A 15 -6.64 9.09 3.63
N SER A 16 -5.60 9.61 2.98
CA SER A 16 -5.38 9.41 1.54
C SER A 16 -5.02 7.97 1.19
N GLY A 17 -4.20 7.28 2.01
CA GLY A 17 -3.87 5.87 1.75
C GLY A 17 -5.08 4.94 1.82
N ILE A 18 -6.01 5.21 2.75
CA ILE A 18 -7.29 4.48 2.83
C ILE A 18 -8.12 4.73 1.56
N ALA A 19 -8.26 5.99 1.13
CA ALA A 19 -9.01 6.34 -0.07
C ALA A 19 -8.41 5.72 -1.35
N ALA A 20 -7.09 5.79 -1.51
CA ALA A 20 -6.37 5.15 -2.61
C ALA A 20 -6.61 3.64 -2.63
N THR A 21 -6.59 2.99 -1.46
CA THR A 21 -6.91 1.55 -1.37
C THR A 21 -8.33 1.25 -1.83
N GLU A 22 -9.34 2.06 -1.49
CA GLU A 22 -10.70 1.86 -2.01
C GLU A 22 -10.79 2.02 -3.51
N ALA A 23 -10.17 3.07 -4.04
CA ALA A 23 -10.18 3.34 -5.47
C ALA A 23 -9.59 2.17 -6.26
N LEU A 24 -8.45 1.63 -5.81
CA LEU A 24 -7.78 0.50 -6.43
C LEU A 24 -8.61 -0.80 -6.36
N LEU A 25 -9.18 -1.11 -5.20
CA LEU A 25 -10.06 -2.26 -5.04
C LEU A 25 -11.30 -2.16 -5.93
N SER A 26 -11.91 -0.97 -6.02
CA SER A 26 -13.08 -0.74 -6.87
C SER A 26 -12.79 -0.93 -8.37
N GLN A 27 -11.53 -0.77 -8.77
CA GLN A 27 -11.04 -1.01 -10.12
C GLN A 27 -10.59 -2.45 -10.37
N GLY A 28 -10.70 -3.32 -9.35
CA GLY A 28 -10.38 -4.75 -9.44
C GLY A 28 -8.90 -5.07 -9.28
N ALA A 29 -8.12 -4.22 -8.60
CA ALA A 29 -6.74 -4.54 -8.24
C ALA A 29 -6.66 -5.50 -7.04
N ASN A 30 -5.55 -6.24 -6.96
CA ASN A 30 -5.17 -7.00 -5.77
C ASN A 30 -4.32 -6.08 -4.87
N VAL A 31 -4.92 -5.54 -3.81
CA VAL A 31 -4.27 -4.51 -3.00
C VAL A 31 -3.64 -5.10 -1.74
N SER A 32 -2.38 -4.76 -1.51
CA SER A 32 -1.71 -4.87 -0.22
C SER A 32 -1.53 -3.48 0.38
N VAL A 33 -1.48 -3.41 1.70
CA VAL A 33 -1.22 -2.15 2.42
C VAL A 33 -0.09 -2.31 3.42
N TYR A 34 0.70 -1.26 3.57
CA TYR A 34 1.76 -1.16 4.56
C TYR A 34 1.62 0.10 5.42
N ASP A 35 1.84 -0.05 6.72
CA ASP A 35 2.12 1.07 7.62
C ASP A 35 3.28 0.69 8.56
N LYS A 36 4.14 1.66 8.88
CA LYS A 36 5.24 1.45 9.83
C LYS A 36 4.73 1.13 11.24
N LYS A 37 3.53 1.60 11.59
CA LYS A 37 2.87 1.30 12.85
C LYS A 37 2.46 -0.15 12.92
N LYS A 38 2.63 -0.75 14.10
CA LYS A 38 2.08 -2.08 14.38
C LYS A 38 0.57 -2.02 14.50
N LEU A 39 -0.08 -3.18 14.37
CA LEU A 39 -1.53 -3.32 14.45
C LEU A 39 -2.15 -2.66 15.70
N ASN A 40 -1.48 -2.76 16.85
CA ASN A 40 -1.93 -2.18 18.12
C ASN A 40 -1.77 -0.66 18.23
N GLU A 41 -1.03 -0.02 17.32
CA GLU A 41 -0.84 1.43 17.24
C GLU A 41 -1.79 2.07 16.21
N LEU A 42 -2.48 1.26 15.41
CA LEU A 42 -3.45 1.70 14.43
C LEU A 42 -4.82 1.94 15.08
N LYS A 43 -5.57 2.90 14.53
CA LYS A 43 -6.95 3.14 14.94
C LYS A 43 -7.81 1.91 14.60
N PRO A 44 -8.65 1.41 15.52
CA PRO A 44 -9.49 0.22 15.30
C PRO A 44 -10.34 0.30 14.02
N ASN A 45 -10.87 1.48 13.71
CA ASN A 45 -11.70 1.70 12.52
C ASN A 45 -10.92 1.46 11.21
N MET A 46 -9.63 1.78 11.17
CA MET A 46 -8.79 1.53 9.99
C MET A 46 -8.50 0.04 9.83
N VAL A 47 -8.24 -0.65 10.94
CA VAL A 47 -8.03 -2.11 10.94
C VAL A 47 -9.28 -2.83 10.43
N ASN A 48 -10.45 -2.51 10.99
CA ASN A 48 -11.72 -3.15 10.62
C ASN A 48 -12.06 -2.94 9.14
N PHE A 49 -11.69 -1.81 8.57
CA PHE A 49 -11.89 -1.53 7.17
C PHE A 49 -11.14 -2.50 6.25
N PHE A 50 -9.88 -2.82 6.58
CA PHE A 50 -9.08 -3.74 5.77
C PHE A 50 -9.42 -5.20 6.05
N LEU A 51 -9.76 -5.56 7.29
CA LEU A 51 -10.18 -6.93 7.63
C LEU A 51 -11.45 -7.38 6.90
N ASN A 52 -12.35 -6.45 6.58
CA ASN A 52 -13.58 -6.74 5.84
C ASN A 52 -13.37 -6.80 4.31
N LYS A 53 -12.15 -6.58 3.84
CA LYS A 53 -11.79 -6.58 2.42
C LYS A 53 -10.71 -7.65 2.20
N ASP A 54 -10.60 -8.17 0.98
CA ASP A 54 -9.52 -9.11 0.62
C ASP A 54 -8.20 -8.34 0.42
N VAL A 55 -7.70 -7.73 1.50
CA VAL A 55 -6.53 -6.85 1.50
C VAL A 55 -5.47 -7.42 2.42
N LYS A 56 -4.28 -7.67 1.86
CA LYS A 56 -3.14 -8.11 2.65
C LYS A 56 -2.53 -6.94 3.41
N CYS A 57 -2.42 -7.07 4.73
CA CYS A 57 -1.95 -6.00 5.61
C CYS A 57 -0.55 -6.29 6.15
N PHE A 58 0.33 -5.29 6.08
CA PHE A 58 1.71 -5.33 6.56
C PHE A 58 1.91 -4.18 7.57
N PHE A 59 1.75 -4.48 8.86
CA PHE A 59 1.76 -3.47 9.93
C PHE A 59 2.99 -3.62 10.83
N GLY A 60 3.97 -2.74 10.64
CA GLY A 60 5.26 -2.82 11.33
C GLY A 60 6.15 -3.95 10.82
N GLU A 61 5.79 -4.58 9.70
CA GLU A 61 6.58 -5.57 8.98
C GLU A 61 6.47 -5.31 7.47
N GLU A 62 7.51 -5.64 6.70
CA GLU A 62 7.51 -5.45 5.25
C GLU A 62 7.10 -6.75 4.50
N PRO A 63 6.56 -6.64 3.27
CA PRO A 63 6.41 -7.80 2.40
C PRO A 63 7.76 -8.51 2.18
N LYS A 64 7.74 -9.85 2.15
CA LYS A 64 8.95 -10.65 1.93
C LYS A 64 9.56 -10.48 0.54
N ASP A 65 8.71 -10.19 -0.44
CA ASP A 65 9.12 -10.05 -1.83
C ASP A 65 8.38 -8.85 -2.43
N MET A 66 9.15 -7.81 -2.78
CA MET A 66 8.61 -6.62 -3.42
C MET A 66 8.35 -6.84 -4.92
N ALA A 67 9.04 -7.79 -5.56
CA ALA A 67 8.93 -8.03 -7.00
C ALA A 67 7.58 -8.59 -7.44
N ILE A 68 6.73 -9.02 -6.49
CA ILE A 68 5.36 -9.46 -6.76
C ILE A 68 4.43 -8.30 -7.14
N TYR A 69 4.81 -7.07 -6.81
CA TYR A 69 4.00 -5.87 -7.04
C TYR A 69 4.31 -5.26 -8.40
N ASN A 70 3.26 -4.85 -9.10
CA ASN A 70 3.39 -4.12 -10.35
C ASN A 70 3.84 -2.68 -10.12
N PHE A 71 3.28 -2.03 -9.09
CA PHE A 71 3.72 -0.71 -8.63
C PHE A 71 3.35 -0.48 -7.16
N VAL A 72 3.99 0.51 -6.57
CA VAL A 72 3.76 1.00 -5.21
C VAL A 72 3.13 2.38 -5.28
N VAL A 73 2.07 2.59 -4.51
CA VAL A 73 1.43 3.90 -4.30
C VAL A 73 1.87 4.45 -2.95
N VAL A 74 2.47 5.64 -2.96
CA VAL A 74 2.94 6.32 -1.76
C VAL A 74 1.95 7.40 -1.34
N SER A 75 1.45 7.29 -0.11
CA SER A 75 0.55 8.30 0.46
C SER A 75 1.31 9.61 0.75
N PRO A 76 0.67 10.79 0.59
CA PRO A 76 1.31 12.06 0.90
C PRO A 76 1.88 12.11 2.33
N GLY A 77 3.13 12.58 2.45
CA GLY A 77 3.84 12.72 3.73
C GLY A 77 4.63 11.49 4.16
N VAL A 78 4.61 10.39 3.40
CA VAL A 78 5.55 9.28 3.58
C VAL A 78 6.90 9.66 2.94
N PRO A 79 8.02 9.65 3.68
CA PRO A 79 9.34 9.92 3.10
C PRO A 79 9.73 8.84 2.10
N LEU A 80 10.27 9.23 0.94
CA LEU A 80 10.66 8.28 -0.12
C LEU A 80 11.91 7.47 0.24
N GLU A 81 12.68 7.92 1.23
CA GLU A 81 13.94 7.33 1.66
C GLU A 81 13.77 6.12 2.59
N ILE A 82 12.54 5.79 3.01
CA ILE A 82 12.29 4.65 3.91
C ILE A 82 12.56 3.32 3.21
N ASP A 83 12.97 2.33 4.00
CA ASP A 83 13.43 1.02 3.51
C ASP A 83 12.44 0.36 2.54
N ILE A 84 11.15 0.28 2.87
CA ILE A 84 10.15 -0.34 1.98
C ILE A 84 10.09 0.30 0.58
N ILE A 85 10.26 1.62 0.47
CA ILE A 85 10.23 2.32 -0.83
C ILE A 85 11.54 2.04 -1.58
N GLN A 86 12.67 2.11 -0.87
CA GLN A 86 13.97 1.78 -1.45
C GLN A 86 14.05 0.32 -1.91
N ASN A 87 13.40 -0.60 -1.18
CA ASN A 87 13.31 -2.01 -1.52
C ASN A 87 12.44 -2.23 -2.77
N ALA A 88 11.34 -1.48 -2.92
CA ALA A 88 10.54 -1.48 -4.15
C ALA A 88 11.37 -1.05 -5.37
N LEU A 89 12.07 0.09 -5.25
CA LEU A 89 12.92 0.63 -6.32
C LEU A 89 14.04 -0.34 -6.71
N LYS A 90 14.71 -0.95 -5.73
CA LYS A 90 15.75 -1.97 -5.96
C LYS A 90 15.20 -3.23 -6.64
N ALA A 91 13.94 -3.58 -6.38
CA ALA A 91 13.26 -4.69 -7.04
C ALA A 91 12.76 -4.34 -8.45
N GLY A 92 12.98 -3.11 -8.93
CA GLY A 92 12.52 -2.66 -10.24
C GLY A 92 11.02 -2.34 -10.28
N VAL A 93 10.38 -2.19 -9.12
CA VAL A 93 8.96 -1.87 -8.99
C VAL A 93 8.79 -0.35 -9.13
N GLU A 94 7.83 0.05 -9.95
CA GLU A 94 7.48 1.46 -10.13
C GLU A 94 6.89 2.03 -8.82
N VAL A 95 7.29 3.24 -8.46
CA VAL A 95 6.79 3.94 -7.27
C VAL A 95 6.15 5.25 -7.71
N ILE A 96 4.86 5.42 -7.40
CA ILE A 96 4.06 6.60 -7.74
C ILE A 96 3.45 7.24 -6.50
N GLY A 97 3.17 8.54 -6.57
CA GLY A 97 2.36 9.23 -5.57
C GLY A 97 0.86 8.95 -5.75
N GLU A 98 0.10 9.11 -4.67
CA GLU A 98 -1.38 8.99 -4.70
C GLU A 98 -2.06 9.92 -5.72
N VAL A 99 -1.49 11.10 -6.02
CA VAL A 99 -2.04 12.05 -6.99
C VAL A 99 -1.87 11.64 -8.46
N GLU A 100 -1.05 10.62 -8.72
CA GLU A 100 -0.77 10.09 -10.07
C GLU A 100 -1.67 8.89 -10.42
N LEU A 101 -2.53 8.50 -9.48
CA LEU A 101 -3.38 7.31 -9.47
C LEU A 101 -4.68 7.51 -10.25
#